data_AF-A0A7V4UPI9-F1
#
_entry.id   AF-A0A7V4UPI9-F1
#
_cell.length_a   1.000
_cell.length_b   1.000
_cell.length_c   1.000
_cell.angle_alpha   90.00
_cell.angle_beta   90.00
_cell.angle_gamma   90.00
#
_symmetry.space_group_name_H-M   'P 1'
#
loop_
_entity.id
_entity.type
_entity.pdbx_description
1 polymer ?
#
loop_
_entity_poly.entity_id
_entity_poly.type
_entity_poly.pdbx_seq_one_letter_code
_entity_poly.pdbx_strand_id
1 'polypeptide(L)'
;MKLAIFCDFDDTITRINVTDTVLEQFAHPSWLEIQEEWLAGKLSAREVLVKQMPLITVEPAQLDALVDSVEVDPFFAEFALH
;
A
#
# COMPACT_ATOMS: atom_id res chain seq x y z
N MET A 1 -30.31 -6.88 13.99
CA MET A 1 -29.43 -7.13 12.83
C MET A 1 -28.07 -6.54 13.16
N LYS A 2 -26.96 -7.24 12.89
CA LYS A 2 -25.61 -6.71 13.12
C LYS A 2 -25.03 -6.34 11.76
N LEU A 3 -24.65 -5.07 11.58
CA LEU A 3 -24.01 -4.58 10.37
C LEU A 3 -22.49 -4.67 10.55
N ALA A 4 -21.78 -5.07 9.49
CA ALA A 4 -20.33 -5.03 9.43
C ALA A 4 -19.95 -4.32 8.12
N ILE A 5 -19.05 -3.33 8.22
CA ILE A 5 -18.50 -2.60 7.10
C ILE A 5 -17.01 -2.95 7.01
N PHE A 6 -16.54 -3.23 5.80
CA PHE A 6 -15.14 -3.51 5.50
C PHE A 6 -14.64 -2.42 4.58
N CYS A 7 -13.59 -1.73 4.98
CA CYS A 7 -12.95 -0.68 4.21
C CYS A 7 -11.55 -1.13 3.81
N ASP A 8 -11.22 -0.90 2.55
CA ASP A 8 -9.84 -0.95 2.09
C ASP A 8 -9.03 0.20 2.72
N PHE A 9 -7.70 0.12 2.66
CA PHE A 9 -6.81 1.10 3.28
C PHE A 9 -6.18 2.03 2.24
N ASP A 10 -5.32 1.49 1.37
CA ASP A 10 -4.61 2.22 0.32
C ASP A 10 -5.61 2.84 -0.68
N ASP A 11 -5.40 4.10 -1.08
CA ASP A 11 -6.30 4.87 -1.96
C ASP A 11 -7.80 4.90 -1.51
N THR A 12 -8.08 4.57 -0.24
CA THR A 12 -9.43 4.54 0.32
C THR A 12 -9.49 5.29 1.66
N ILE A 13 -8.82 4.76 2.69
CA ILE A 13 -8.64 5.43 3.98
C ILE A 13 -7.51 6.45 3.86
N THR A 14 -6.43 6.06 3.19
CA THR A 14 -5.31 6.97 2.92
C THR A 14 -5.51 7.68 1.58
N ARG A 15 -4.96 8.88 1.48
CA ARG A 15 -5.07 9.70 0.25
C ARG A 15 -4.13 9.27 -0.87
N ILE A 16 -3.27 8.30 -0.60
CA ILE A 16 -2.30 7.72 -1.52
C ILE A 16 -2.25 6.20 -1.31
N ASN A 17 -1.68 5.51 -2.30
CA ASN A 17 -1.28 4.12 -2.18
C ASN A 17 0.02 3.99 -1.36
N VAL A 18 -0.07 3.53 -0.11
CA VAL A 18 1.10 3.45 0.78
C VAL A 18 2.07 2.38 0.29
N THR A 19 1.55 1.25 -0.18
CA THR A 19 2.37 0.17 -0.73
C THR A 19 3.22 0.64 -1.91
N ASP A 20 2.61 1.30 -2.90
CA ASP A 20 3.35 1.83 -4.05
C ASP A 20 4.38 2.89 -3.62
N THR A 21 4.01 3.77 -2.68
CA THR A 21 4.92 4.80 -2.16
C THR A 21 6.16 4.18 -1.48
N VAL A 22 5.99 3.10 -0.73
CA VAL A 22 7.11 2.34 -0.13
C VAL A 22 8.01 1.75 -1.21
N LEU A 23 7.44 1.20 -2.28
CA LEU A 23 8.21 0.62 -3.39
C LEU A 23 8.96 1.70 -4.18
N GLU A 24 8.32 2.82 -4.47
CA GLU A 24 8.93 3.95 -5.17
C GLU A 24 10.15 4.52 -4.42
N GLN A 25 10.07 4.60 -3.09
CA GLN A 25 11.14 5.21 -2.29
C GLN A 25 12.24 4.24 -1.89
N PHE A 26 11.89 2.98 -1.61
CA PHE A 26 12.78 2.05 -0.91
C PHE A 26 13.04 0.74 -1.63
N ALA A 27 12.31 0.41 -2.70
CA ALA A 27 12.53 -0.83 -3.43
C ALA A 27 13.50 -0.67 -4.60
N HIS A 28 14.22 -1.75 -4.89
CA HIS A 28 14.97 -1.85 -6.15
C HIS A 28 14.02 -1.69 -7.36
N PRO A 29 14.36 -0.91 -8.40
CA PRO A 29 13.45 -0.56 -9.50
C PRO A 29 12.87 -1.74 -10.30
N SER A 30 13.43 -2.95 -10.15
CA SER A 30 12.87 -4.18 -10.73
C SER A 30 11.45 -4.51 -10.26
N TRP A 31 10.92 -3.82 -9.24
CA TRP A 31 9.51 -3.94 -8.87
C TRP A 31 8.55 -3.49 -9.99
N LEU A 32 9.00 -2.61 -10.90
CA LEU A 32 8.24 -2.17 -12.07
C LEU A 32 8.02 -3.32 -13.07
N GLU A 33 9.01 -4.20 -13.26
CA GLU A 33 8.87 -5.38 -14.12
C GLU A 33 7.81 -6.34 -13.55
N ILE A 34 7.75 -6.47 -12.22
CA ILE A 34 6.72 -7.28 -11.55
C ILE A 34 5.32 -6.67 -11.78
N GLN A 35 5.20 -5.33 -11.77
CA GLN A 35 3.93 -4.65 -12.09
C GLN A 35 3.52 -4.86 -13.55
N GLU A 36 4.45 -4.84 -14.49
CA GLU A 36 4.16 -5.15 -15.90
C GLU A 36 3.64 -6.59 -16.07
N GLU A 37 4.21 -7.57 -15.37
CA GLU A 37 3.71 -8.95 -15.39
C GLU A 37 2.29 -9.07 -14.80
N TRP A 38 1.98 -8.28 -13.77
CA TRP A 38 0.64 -8.20 -13.20
C TRP A 38 -0.38 -7.58 -14.17
N LEU A 39 -0.04 -6.43 -14.77
CA LEU A 39 -0.88 -5.77 -15.79
C LEU A 39 -1.11 -6.66 -17.01
N ALA A 40 -0.14 -7.53 -17.34
CA ALA A 40 -0.28 -8.54 -18.38
C ALA A 40 -1.12 -9.76 -17.97
N GLY A 41 -1.65 -9.79 -16.74
CA GLY A 41 -2.47 -10.89 -16.20
C GLY A 41 -1.68 -12.17 -15.90
N LYS A 42 -0.34 -12.09 -15.80
CA LYS A 42 0.53 -13.25 -15.58
C LYS A 42 0.72 -13.58 -14.10
N LEU A 43 0.56 -12.59 -13.22
CA LEU A 43 0.69 -12.73 -11.78
C LEU A 43 -0.63 -12.38 -11.09
N SER A 44 -0.90 -13.05 -9.97
CA SER A 44 -1.92 -12.63 -9.01
C SER A 44 -1.39 -11.51 -8.09
N ALA A 45 -2.29 -10.76 -7.45
CA ALA A 45 -1.92 -9.72 -6.48
C ALA A 45 -1.04 -10.27 -5.33
N ARG A 46 -1.29 -11.52 -4.90
CA ARG A 46 -0.45 -12.19 -3.89
C ARG A 46 0.97 -12.42 -4.39
N GLU A 47 1.13 -12.90 -5.62
CA GLU A 47 2.46 -13.17 -6.20
C GLU A 47 3.24 -11.88 -6.40
N VAL A 48 2.58 -10.80 -6.81
CA VAL A 48 3.15 -9.46 -6.93
C VAL A 48 3.74 -9.02 -5.59
N LEU A 49 2.92 -8.98 -4.53
CA LEU A 49 3.37 -8.55 -3.21
C LEU A 49 4.55 -9.40 -2.73
N VAL A 50 4.45 -10.73 -2.80
CA VAL A 50 5.52 -11.64 -2.37
C VAL A 50 6.84 -11.38 -3.12
N LYS A 51 6.79 -11.05 -4.41
CA LYS A 51 7.99 -10.74 -5.20
C LYS A 51 8.54 -9.34 -4.93
N GLN A 52 7.69 -8.39 -4.57
CA GLN A 52 8.09 -7.00 -4.30
C GLN A 52 8.70 -6.80 -2.91
N MET A 53 8.18 -7.48 -1.88
CA MET A 53 8.64 -7.25 -0.49
C MET A 53 10.16 -7.42 -0.31
N PRO A 54 10.83 -8.44 -0.89
CA PRO A 54 12.28 -8.61 -0.76
C PRO A 54 13.10 -7.54 -1.47
N LEU A 55 12.50 -6.74 -2.36
CA LEU A 55 13.18 -5.66 -3.07
C LEU A 55 13.34 -4.40 -2.21
N ILE A 56 12.59 -4.30 -1.11
CA ILE A 56 12.61 -3.16 -0.19
C ILE A 56 13.86 -3.23 0.68
N THR A 57 14.65 -2.16 0.69
CA THR A 57 15.77 -1.96 1.62
C THR A 57 15.60 -0.60 2.29
N VAL A 58 15.25 -0.61 3.58
CA VAL A 58 14.96 0.60 4.35
C VAL A 58 15.30 0.38 5.81
N GLU A 59 15.78 1.41 6.49
CA GLU A 59 15.93 1.39 7.95
C GLU A 59 14.55 1.59 8.62
N PRO A 60 14.24 0.91 9.73
CA PRO A 60 12.93 1.02 10.38
C PRO A 60 12.46 2.45 10.63
N ALA A 61 13.37 3.33 11.08
CA ALA A 61 13.04 4.74 11.34
C ALA A 61 12.66 5.54 10.07
N GLN A 62 13.18 5.16 8.90
CA GLN A 62 12.81 5.79 7.63
C GLN A 62 11.44 5.32 7.16
N LEU A 63 11.11 4.05 7.40
CA LEU A 63 9.79 3.51 7.13
C LEU A 63 8.74 4.14 8.05
N ASP A 64 9.03 4.24 9.34
CA ASP A 64 8.14 4.90 10.32
C ASP A 64 7.89 6.36 9.91
N ALA A 65 8.95 7.09 9.55
CA ALA A 65 8.82 8.47 9.08
C ALA A 65 7.96 8.61 7.81
N LEU A 66 8.05 7.65 6.88
CA LEU A 66 7.16 7.63 5.72
C LEU A 66 5.71 7.40 6.15
N VAL A 67 5.45 6.40 6.99
CA VAL A 67 4.10 6.07 7.47
C VAL A 67 3.47 7.25 8.21
N ASP A 68 4.23 7.93 9.07
CA ASP A 68 3.78 9.13 9.80
C ASP A 68 3.42 10.30 8.87
N SER A 69 3.96 10.32 7.65
CA SER A 69 3.66 11.35 6.65
C SER A 69 2.41 11.07 5.82
N VAL A 70 1.84 9.85 5.89
CA VAL A 70 0.67 9.46 5.11
C VAL A 70 -0.59 10.10 5.69
N GLU A 71 -1.26 10.92 4.87
CA GLU A 71 -2.54 11.51 5.24
C GLU A 71 -3.68 10.48 5.15
N VAL A 72 -4.46 10.38 6.23
CA VAL A 72 -5.78 9.74 6.24
C VAL A 72 -6.81 10.72 5.69
N ASP A 73 -7.81 10.22 4.96
CA ASP A 73 -8.96 11.01 4.51
C ASP A 73 -9.62 11.70 5.72
N PRO A 74 -9.78 13.03 5.69
CA PRO A 74 -10.24 13.80 6.83
C PRO A 74 -11.68 13.45 7.28
N PHE A 75 -12.49 12.84 6.42
CA PHE A 75 -13.85 12.42 6.72
C PHE A 75 -13.94 10.96 7.17
N PHE A 76 -12.87 10.16 7.04
CA PHE A 76 -12.92 8.75 7.41
C PHE A 76 -13.17 8.55 8.91
N ALA A 77 -12.63 9.42 9.76
CA ALA A 77 -12.86 9.37 11.20
C ALA A 77 -14.35 9.58 11.56
N GLU A 78 -15.03 10.49 10.87
CA GLU A 78 -16.47 10.70 11.05
C GLU A 78 -17.24 9.47 10.58
N PHE A 79 -16.91 8.95 9.40
CA PHE A 79 -17.52 7.74 8.85
C PHE A 79 -17.39 6.51 9.78
N ALA A 80 -16.22 6.27 10.36
CA ALA A 80 -15.94 5.08 11.17
C ALA A 80 -16.61 5.06 12.55
N LEU A 81 -17.10 6.21 13.03
CA LEU A 81 -17.79 6.33 14.32
C LEU A 81 -19.31 6.09 14.22
N HIS A 82 -19.83 5.81 13.02
CA HIS A 82 -21.25 5.62 12.73
C HIS A 82 -21.57 4.17 12.30
#